data_AF-W2Y7J4-F1
#
_entry.id   AF-W2Y7J4-F1
#
_cell.length_a   1.000
_cell.length_b   1.000
_cell.length_c   1.000
_cell.angle_alpha   90.00
_cell.angle_beta   90.00
_cell.angle_gamma   90.00
#
_symmetry.space_group_name_H-M   'P 1'
#
loop_
_entity.id
_entity.type
_entity.pdbx_description
1 polymer ?
#
loop_
_entity_poly.entity_id
_entity_poly.type
_entity_poly.pdbx_seq_one_letter_code
_entity_poly.pdbx_strand_id
1 'polypeptide(L)'
;MTTLTGSNTTPVQFQIQVHNGNRSTTANASWIGNITNNDLRFGVNNSTSMILTTTGRLGLGTTSPSAPLHVPGSNSFVFGAGGTTVYRLRTDSGATESALGPITYSVAGIFGGYIASTAMAMTSDRRLKKNIQSCPIDRVKRLYDSCEVKLYDWIESENKPGQEIVMRIERWELSPLKSKKYRVWVRLDTGKLRKVDFGARGYAQYRDQTPLKAFSHLDHNDEERRHRYYLRHKVDYPEPSADFYAKKFLW
;
A
#
# COMPACT_ATOMS: atom_id res chain seq x y z
N MET A 1 -8.53 -45.56 -27.77
CA MET A 1 -7.26 -44.84 -27.59
C MET A 1 -6.73 -44.53 -28.97
N THR A 2 -6.62 -43.26 -29.36
CA THR A 2 -6.03 -42.88 -30.64
C THR A 2 -4.64 -42.33 -30.36
N THR A 3 -3.61 -43.03 -30.82
CA THR A 3 -2.21 -42.64 -30.65
C THR A 3 -1.70 -42.08 -31.98
N LEU A 4 -1.30 -40.81 -32.01
CA LEU A 4 -0.60 -40.24 -33.16
C LEU A 4 0.90 -40.29 -32.87
N THR A 5 1.61 -41.18 -33.55
CA THR A 5 3.07 -41.33 -33.47
C THR A 5 3.76 -40.48 -34.52
N GLY A 6 4.71 -39.64 -34.09
CA GLY A 6 5.65 -38.97 -35.00
C GLY A 6 6.57 -39.97 -35.71
N SER A 7 7.04 -39.62 -36.91
CA SER A 7 7.89 -40.48 -37.76
C SER A 7 9.40 -40.40 -37.45
N ASN A 8 9.77 -39.83 -36.30
CA ASN A 8 11.17 -39.64 -35.89
C ASN A 8 11.76 -40.87 -35.16
N THR A 9 13.09 -40.96 -35.10
CA THR A 9 13.85 -42.08 -34.49
C THR A 9 13.50 -42.37 -33.03
N THR A 10 12.96 -41.37 -32.32
CA THR A 10 12.29 -41.50 -31.01
C THR A 10 10.87 -40.93 -31.10
N PRO A 11 9.86 -41.74 -31.49
CA PRO A 11 8.52 -41.27 -31.79
C PRO A 11 7.89 -40.48 -30.64
N VAL A 12 7.48 -39.23 -30.90
CA VAL A 12 6.60 -38.52 -29.97
C VAL A 12 5.19 -39.09 -30.13
N GLN A 13 4.61 -39.56 -29.03
CA GLN A 13 3.23 -40.03 -28.99
C GLN A 13 2.33 -38.92 -28.47
N PHE A 14 1.48 -38.38 -29.34
CA PHE A 14 0.41 -37.48 -28.93
C PHE A 14 -0.81 -38.32 -28.57
N GLN A 15 -1.30 -38.12 -27.34
CA GLN A 15 -2.46 -38.82 -26.79
C GLN A 15 -3.54 -37.79 -26.43
N ILE A 16 -4.72 -37.90 -27.04
CA ILE A 16 -5.95 -37.30 -26.50
C ILE A 16 -6.64 -38.41 -25.73
N GLN A 17 -6.69 -38.29 -24.40
CA GLN A 17 -7.41 -39.24 -23.55
C GLN A 17 -8.68 -38.57 -23.02
N VAL A 18 -9.83 -39.05 -23.47
CA VAL A 18 -11.11 -38.81 -22.77
C VAL A 18 -11.15 -39.82 -21.62
N HIS A 19 -11.03 -39.34 -20.39
CA HIS A 19 -10.92 -40.18 -19.19
C HIS A 19 -12.27 -40.25 -18.46
N ASN A 20 -12.71 -41.46 -18.10
CA ASN A 20 -13.91 -41.71 -17.27
C ASN A 20 -13.55 -42.28 -15.87
N GLY A 21 -12.38 -41.95 -15.31
CA GLY A 21 -11.92 -42.41 -13.99
C GLY A 21 -11.47 -41.28 -13.05
N ASN A 22 -11.34 -41.56 -11.75
CA ASN A 22 -11.11 -40.52 -10.75
C ASN A 22 -9.63 -40.07 -10.63
N ARG A 23 -9.29 -38.93 -11.25
CA ARG A 23 -8.20 -38.04 -10.81
C ARG A 23 -8.66 -36.59 -10.74
N SER A 24 -9.81 -36.39 -10.09
CA SER A 24 -10.27 -35.16 -9.45
C SER A 24 -9.87 -33.84 -10.11
N THR A 25 -10.55 -33.49 -11.20
CA THR A 25 -11.44 -32.31 -11.21
C THR A 25 -12.74 -32.74 -11.88
N THR A 26 -13.87 -32.30 -11.33
CA THR A 26 -15.28 -32.61 -11.68
C THR A 26 -15.48 -33.92 -12.43
N ALA A 27 -16.12 -34.93 -11.81
CA ALA A 27 -16.37 -36.32 -12.26
C ALA A 27 -16.19 -36.73 -13.76
N ASN A 28 -16.35 -35.85 -14.74
CA ASN A 28 -15.94 -36.01 -16.13
C ASN A 28 -15.11 -34.80 -16.61
N ALA A 29 -13.86 -35.00 -17.06
CA ALA A 29 -13.05 -33.97 -17.71
C ALA A 29 -12.16 -34.59 -18.81
N SER A 30 -12.01 -33.87 -19.92
CA SER A 30 -11.04 -34.22 -20.97
C SER A 30 -9.65 -33.73 -20.55
N TRP A 31 -8.63 -34.58 -20.72
CA TRP A 31 -7.25 -34.27 -20.36
C TRP A 31 -6.34 -34.25 -21.59
N ILE A 32 -5.47 -33.25 -21.66
CA ILE A 32 -4.45 -33.08 -22.69
C ILE A 32 -3.10 -32.91 -21.99
N GLY A 33 -2.17 -33.84 -22.20
CA GLY A 33 -0.85 -33.81 -21.57
C GLY A 33 0.00 -35.04 -21.89
N ASN A 34 1.16 -35.12 -21.25
CA ASN A 34 2.06 -36.28 -21.33
C ASN A 34 1.92 -37.13 -20.06
N ILE A 35 1.94 -38.46 -20.20
CA ILE A 35 1.97 -39.39 -19.06
C ILE A 35 3.40 -39.67 -18.56
N THR A 36 4.40 -39.29 -19.36
CA THR A 36 5.83 -39.41 -19.06
C THR A 36 6.42 -38.05 -18.67
N ASN A 37 7.63 -38.04 -18.10
CA ASN A 37 8.30 -36.85 -17.60
C ASN A 37 8.87 -35.96 -18.73
N ASN A 38 7.98 -35.45 -19.57
CA ASN A 38 8.29 -34.62 -20.73
C ASN A 38 7.48 -33.32 -20.69
N ASP A 39 8.06 -32.22 -21.16
CA ASP A 39 7.35 -30.95 -21.28
C ASP A 39 6.17 -31.05 -22.26
N LEU A 40 5.06 -30.37 -21.96
CA LEU A 40 3.98 -30.16 -22.93
C LEU A 40 4.26 -28.86 -23.70
N ARG A 41 4.32 -28.93 -25.03
CA ARG A 41 4.70 -27.80 -25.90
C ARG A 41 3.62 -27.52 -26.93
N PHE A 42 3.33 -26.24 -27.14
CA PHE A 42 2.51 -25.73 -28.22
C PHE A 42 3.39 -24.89 -29.12
N GLY A 43 3.36 -25.18 -30.41
CA GLY A 43 4.25 -24.55 -31.38
C GLY A 43 3.53 -23.99 -32.59
N VAL A 44 4.14 -22.98 -33.18
CA VAL A 44 3.73 -22.37 -34.45
C VAL A 44 4.99 -22.24 -35.30
N ASN A 45 4.89 -22.55 -36.60
CA ASN A 45 6.02 -22.44 -37.54
C ASN A 45 7.29 -23.19 -37.08
N ASN A 46 7.14 -24.45 -36.64
CA ASN A 46 8.23 -25.29 -36.15
C ASN A 46 9.02 -24.69 -34.96
N SER A 47 8.41 -23.80 -34.17
CA SER A 47 8.98 -23.21 -32.96
C SER A 47 8.04 -23.38 -31.77
N THR A 48 8.58 -23.46 -30.55
CA THR A 48 7.77 -23.55 -29.31
C THR A 48 7.31 -22.15 -28.89
N SER A 49 6.00 -21.91 -28.90
CA SER A 49 5.39 -20.65 -28.48
C SER A 49 4.93 -20.68 -27.03
N MET A 50 4.44 -21.83 -26.55
CA MET A 50 4.05 -22.05 -25.17
C MET A 50 4.58 -23.40 -24.66
N ILE A 51 5.06 -23.43 -23.42
CA ILE A 51 5.56 -24.65 -22.77
C ILE A 51 5.02 -24.76 -21.35
N LEU A 52 4.54 -25.93 -20.98
CA LEU A 52 4.38 -26.35 -19.59
C LEU A 52 5.48 -27.34 -19.27
N THR A 53 6.44 -26.93 -18.44
CA THR A 53 7.58 -27.78 -18.08
C THR A 53 7.15 -28.95 -17.22
N THR A 54 7.97 -30.00 -17.17
CA THR A 54 7.82 -31.11 -16.20
C THR A 54 7.72 -30.65 -14.75
N THR A 55 8.28 -29.50 -14.41
CA THR A 55 8.20 -28.86 -13.08
C THR A 55 6.96 -27.99 -12.87
N GLY A 56 6.01 -27.99 -13.81
CA GLY A 56 4.73 -27.29 -13.70
C GLY A 56 4.79 -25.78 -13.95
N ARG A 57 5.80 -25.29 -14.68
CA ARG A 57 5.94 -23.86 -15.00
C ARG A 57 5.49 -23.57 -16.43
N LEU A 58 4.70 -22.52 -16.60
CA LEU A 58 4.20 -22.06 -17.90
C LEU A 58 5.11 -20.97 -18.47
N GLY A 59 5.72 -21.23 -19.61
CA GLY A 59 6.46 -20.26 -20.41
C GLY A 59 5.68 -19.84 -21.65
N LEU A 60 5.61 -18.55 -21.93
CA LEU A 60 5.10 -18.00 -23.20
C LEU A 60 6.24 -17.25 -23.90
N GLY A 61 6.71 -17.74 -25.05
CA GLY A 61 7.88 -17.21 -25.75
C GLY A 61 9.22 -17.52 -25.07
N THR A 62 9.25 -18.48 -24.14
CA THR A 62 10.48 -18.97 -23.49
C THR A 62 10.39 -20.45 -23.22
N THR A 63 11.51 -21.16 -23.40
CA THR A 63 11.65 -22.58 -23.06
C THR A 63 12.18 -22.81 -21.65
N SER A 64 12.63 -21.76 -20.96
CA SER A 64 13.25 -21.82 -19.63
C SER A 64 12.56 -20.86 -18.65
N PRO A 65 11.32 -21.16 -18.22
CA PRO A 65 10.58 -20.30 -17.29
C PRO A 65 11.24 -20.25 -15.90
N SER A 66 11.58 -19.03 -15.44
CA SER A 66 12.16 -18.78 -14.11
C SER A 66 11.11 -18.63 -13.01
N ALA A 67 9.84 -18.46 -13.40
CA ALA A 67 8.68 -18.32 -12.52
C ALA A 67 7.54 -19.28 -12.94
N PRO A 68 6.53 -19.53 -12.08
CA PRO A 68 5.37 -20.36 -12.44
C PRO A 68 4.67 -19.92 -13.74
N LEU A 69 4.64 -18.62 -14.01
CA LEU A 69 4.30 -18.05 -15.31
C LEU A 69 5.44 -17.10 -15.73
N HIS A 70 6.07 -17.34 -16.88
CA HIS A 70 7.14 -16.50 -17.41
C HIS A 70 6.84 -16.07 -18.84
N VAL A 71 6.73 -14.76 -19.05
CA VAL A 71 6.55 -14.11 -20.36
C VAL A 71 7.64 -13.05 -20.53
N PRO A 72 8.79 -13.36 -21.17
CA PRO A 72 9.88 -12.39 -21.28
C PRO A 72 9.68 -11.39 -22.42
N GLY A 73 8.84 -11.71 -23.40
CA GLY A 73 8.53 -10.81 -24.51
C GLY A 73 7.81 -9.56 -24.02
N SER A 74 7.99 -8.45 -24.72
CA SER A 74 7.29 -7.20 -24.43
C SER A 74 6.55 -6.70 -25.67
N ASN A 75 5.29 -6.31 -25.50
CA ASN A 75 4.49 -5.67 -26.54
C ASN A 75 4.50 -4.16 -26.36
N SER A 76 4.65 -3.44 -27.48
CA SER A 76 4.54 -1.99 -27.52
C SER A 76 3.08 -1.58 -27.67
N PHE A 77 2.59 -0.69 -26.81
CA PHE A 77 1.25 -0.13 -26.91
C PHE A 77 1.28 1.40 -26.81
N VAL A 78 0.37 2.05 -27.53
CA VAL A 78 0.24 3.51 -27.57
C VAL A 78 -1.06 3.96 -26.89
N PHE A 79 -0.96 4.75 -25.82
CA PHE A 79 -2.11 5.36 -25.13
C PHE A 79 -2.19 6.86 -25.42
N GLY A 80 -3.41 7.42 -25.48
CA GLY A 80 -3.61 8.86 -25.70
C GLY A 80 -3.62 9.30 -27.17
N ALA A 81 -3.84 8.38 -28.10
CA ALA A 81 -4.16 8.73 -29.48
C ALA A 81 -5.43 9.60 -29.48
N GLY A 82 -5.31 10.86 -29.90
CA GLY A 82 -6.42 11.83 -29.87
C GLY A 82 -6.31 12.96 -28.83
N GLY A 83 -5.16 13.11 -28.15
CA GLY A 83 -4.89 14.28 -27.30
C GLY A 83 -5.41 14.17 -25.85
N THR A 84 -5.79 12.96 -25.40
CA THR A 84 -6.14 12.71 -24.00
C THR A 84 -4.90 12.74 -23.13
N THR A 85 -4.95 13.46 -22.00
CA THR A 85 -3.87 13.45 -21.00
C THR A 85 -3.73 12.06 -20.40
N VAL A 86 -2.57 11.44 -20.57
CA VAL A 86 -2.22 10.16 -19.96
C VAL A 86 -1.29 10.42 -18.78
N TYR A 87 -1.63 9.86 -17.61
CA TYR A 87 -0.77 9.88 -16.43
C TYR A 87 -0.04 8.54 -16.31
N ARG A 88 1.29 8.55 -16.32
CA ARG A 88 2.10 7.34 -16.11
C ARG A 88 3.19 7.55 -15.09
N LEU A 89 3.36 6.58 -14.19
CA LEU A 89 4.53 6.46 -13.32
C LEU A 89 5.65 5.73 -14.07
N ARG A 90 6.74 6.44 -14.38
CA ARG A 90 7.99 5.87 -14.91
C ARG A 90 8.83 5.37 -13.75
N THR A 91 8.91 4.06 -13.55
CA THR A 91 9.84 3.50 -12.55
C THR A 91 11.28 3.49 -13.06
N ASP A 92 11.50 3.60 -14.36
CA ASP A 92 12.81 3.68 -15.04
C ASP A 92 13.52 5.03 -14.83
N SER A 93 12.75 6.11 -14.61
CA SER A 93 13.31 7.47 -14.46
C SER A 93 12.71 8.27 -13.30
N GLY A 94 11.78 7.71 -12.53
CA GLY A 94 11.14 8.38 -11.39
C GLY A 94 10.23 9.54 -11.77
N ALA A 95 9.87 9.66 -13.05
CA ALA A 95 9.00 10.72 -13.55
C ALA A 95 7.54 10.26 -13.61
N THR A 96 6.62 11.04 -13.05
CA THR A 96 5.22 10.97 -13.48
C THR A 96 5.11 11.82 -14.73
N GLU A 97 4.98 11.19 -15.91
CA GLU A 97 4.75 11.94 -17.13
C GLU A 97 3.25 12.20 -17.27
N SER A 98 2.90 13.49 -17.39
CA SER A 98 1.60 13.96 -17.89
C SER A 98 1.88 14.61 -19.23
N ALA A 99 1.60 13.90 -20.32
CA ALA A 99 1.82 14.40 -21.67
C ALA A 99 0.50 14.56 -22.42
N LEU A 100 0.37 15.66 -23.17
CA LEU A 100 -0.62 15.82 -24.23
C LEU A 100 -0.08 15.11 -25.46
N GLY A 101 -0.38 13.81 -25.60
CA GLY A 101 0.00 13.07 -26.80
C GLY A 101 0.17 11.57 -26.57
N PRO A 102 0.33 10.81 -27.66
CA PRO A 102 0.49 9.37 -27.61
C PRO A 102 1.79 8.98 -26.87
N ILE A 103 1.67 8.21 -25.80
CA ILE A 103 2.81 7.61 -25.10
C ILE A 103 2.93 6.14 -25.50
N THR A 104 4.14 5.73 -25.90
CA THR A 104 4.46 4.34 -26.23
C THR A 104 5.17 3.66 -25.06
N TYR A 105 4.76 2.45 -24.70
CA TYR A 105 5.47 1.66 -23.70
C TYR A 105 5.43 0.16 -23.96
N SER A 106 6.42 -0.55 -23.42
CA SER A 106 6.60 -1.99 -23.60
C SER A 106 6.23 -2.75 -22.33
N VAL A 107 5.30 -3.70 -22.42
CA VAL A 107 4.88 -4.55 -21.28
C VAL A 107 4.85 -6.03 -21.65
N ALA A 108 5.13 -6.89 -20.67
CA ALA A 108 5.01 -8.34 -20.83
C ALA A 108 3.57 -8.85 -20.78
N GLY A 109 2.64 -8.09 -20.19
CA GLY A 109 1.23 -8.44 -20.10
C GLY A 109 0.34 -7.20 -19.92
N ILE A 110 -0.90 -7.31 -20.38
CA ILE A 110 -1.94 -6.28 -20.25
C ILE A 110 -3.12 -6.88 -19.50
N PHE A 111 -3.61 -6.19 -18.47
CA PHE A 111 -4.76 -6.61 -17.68
C PHE A 111 -5.87 -5.58 -17.84
N GLY A 112 -7.08 -6.03 -18.19
CA GLY A 112 -8.26 -5.15 -18.35
C GLY A 112 -8.92 -4.72 -17.04
N GLY A 113 -8.30 -5.02 -15.89
CA GLY A 113 -8.86 -4.77 -14.56
C GLY A 113 -7.76 -4.64 -13.50
N TYR A 114 -8.17 -4.59 -12.23
CA TYR A 114 -7.23 -4.43 -11.12
C TYR A 114 -6.25 -5.59 -11.02
N ILE A 115 -4.98 -5.26 -10.78
CA ILE A 115 -3.94 -6.22 -10.41
C ILE A 115 -3.90 -6.28 -8.89
N ALA A 116 -4.37 -7.38 -8.32
CA ALA A 116 -4.18 -7.68 -6.91
C ALA A 116 -2.87 -8.44 -6.70
N SER A 117 -2.03 -7.96 -5.79
CA SER A 117 -0.80 -8.65 -5.39
C SER A 117 -0.52 -8.40 -3.92
N THR A 118 0.17 -9.35 -3.27
CA THR A 118 0.54 -9.22 -1.86
C THR A 118 1.57 -8.11 -1.63
N ALA A 119 2.51 -7.96 -2.56
CA ALA A 119 3.52 -6.91 -2.53
C ALA A 119 4.09 -6.69 -3.94
N MET A 120 4.50 -5.45 -4.21
CA MET A 120 5.28 -5.10 -5.39
C MET A 120 6.75 -4.98 -4.97
N ALA A 121 7.63 -5.78 -5.56
CA ALA A 121 9.07 -5.66 -5.36
C ALA A 121 9.66 -4.70 -6.39
N MET A 122 10.39 -3.68 -5.93
CA MET A 122 11.15 -2.79 -6.79
C MET A 122 12.64 -3.01 -6.56
N THR A 123 13.41 -3.18 -7.63
CA THR A 123 14.87 -3.31 -7.53
C THR A 123 15.49 -1.96 -7.19
N SER A 124 16.40 -1.96 -6.22
CA SER A 124 17.17 -0.78 -5.85
C SER A 124 18.64 -1.17 -5.70
N ASP A 125 19.43 -0.95 -6.74
CA ASP A 125 20.86 -1.30 -6.72
C ASP A 125 21.69 -0.09 -6.27
N ARG A 126 22.45 -0.22 -5.18
CA ARG A 126 23.33 0.85 -4.68
C ARG A 126 24.45 1.18 -5.66
N ARG A 127 24.93 0.21 -6.45
CA ARG A 127 26.01 0.41 -7.44
C ARG A 127 25.58 1.35 -8.57
N LEU A 128 24.27 1.47 -8.80
CA LEU A 128 23.68 2.36 -9.80
C LEU A 128 23.35 3.75 -9.25
N LYS A 129 23.77 4.08 -8.02
CA LYS A 129 23.46 5.35 -7.35
C LYS A 129 24.74 6.12 -7.00
N LYS A 130 24.70 7.45 -7.11
CA LYS A 130 25.76 8.38 -6.70
C LYS A 130 25.19 9.48 -5.80
N ASN A 131 26.05 10.10 -4.98
CA ASN A 131 25.72 11.26 -4.12
C ASN A 131 24.49 11.04 -3.21
N ILE A 132 24.42 9.88 -2.56
CA ILE A 132 23.35 9.59 -1.58
C ILE A 132 23.62 10.43 -0.34
N GLN A 133 22.76 11.43 -0.09
CA GLN A 133 22.85 12.34 1.05
C GLN A 133 21.51 12.43 1.78
N SER A 134 21.54 12.81 3.06
CA SER A 134 20.33 13.08 3.85
C SER A 134 19.49 14.18 3.18
N CYS A 135 18.17 13.98 3.09
CA CYS A 135 17.27 14.97 2.53
C CYS A 135 17.04 16.11 3.56
N PRO A 136 17.26 17.40 3.20
CA PRO A 136 16.94 18.51 4.09
C PRO A 136 15.46 18.51 4.49
N ILE A 137 15.18 18.81 5.75
CA ILE A 137 13.82 18.73 6.32
C ILE A 137 12.84 19.64 5.58
N ASP A 138 13.27 20.81 5.09
CA ASP A 138 12.41 21.76 4.38
C ASP A 138 11.83 21.17 3.08
N ARG A 139 12.57 20.26 2.42
CA ARG A 139 12.09 19.59 1.21
C ARG A 139 10.99 18.57 1.54
N VAL A 140 11.10 17.92 2.70
CA VAL A 140 10.12 16.95 3.20
C VAL A 140 8.89 17.68 3.72
N LYS A 141 9.08 18.77 4.48
CA LYS A 141 8.01 19.57 5.08
C LYS A 141 7.07 20.15 4.02
N ARG A 142 7.59 20.63 2.88
CA ARG A 142 6.74 21.09 1.77
C ARG A 142 5.77 20.02 1.28
N LEU A 143 6.18 18.76 1.21
CA LEU A 143 5.30 17.66 0.80
C LEU A 143 4.18 17.45 1.82
N TYR A 144 4.52 17.41 3.10
CA TYR A 144 3.54 17.26 4.19
C TYR A 144 2.57 18.45 4.27
N ASP A 145 3.08 19.67 4.21
CA ASP A 145 2.26 20.88 4.32
C ASP A 145 1.31 21.05 3.12
N SER A 146 1.71 20.56 1.93
CA SER A 146 0.88 20.61 0.72
C SER A 146 -0.10 19.45 0.57
N CYS A 147 0.10 18.36 1.32
CA CYS A 147 -0.73 17.18 1.20
C CYS A 147 -1.98 17.35 2.07
N GLU A 148 -3.12 17.57 1.43
CA GLU A 148 -4.39 17.62 2.13
C GLU A 148 -4.92 16.21 2.38
N VAL A 149 -4.63 15.67 3.56
CA VAL A 149 -5.17 14.36 3.98
C VAL A 149 -6.65 14.53 4.31
N LYS A 150 -7.51 13.86 3.54
CA LYS A 150 -8.96 13.87 3.73
C LYS A 150 -9.40 12.61 4.47
N LEU A 151 -10.30 12.78 5.43
CA LEU A 151 -11.16 11.71 5.93
C LEU A 151 -12.50 11.82 5.22
N TYR A 152 -13.12 10.68 4.94
CA TYR A 152 -14.44 10.63 4.32
C TYR A 152 -15.23 9.47 4.90
N ASP A 153 -16.54 9.67 4.98
CA ASP A 153 -17.49 8.60 5.22
C ASP A 153 -17.95 8.05 3.86
N TRP A 154 -18.12 6.73 3.79
CA TRP A 154 -18.74 6.15 2.61
C TRP A 154 -20.20 6.56 2.57
N ILE A 155 -20.72 6.93 1.39
CA ILE A 155 -22.10 7.38 1.21
C ILE A 155 -23.12 6.35 1.77
N GLU A 156 -22.75 5.07 1.82
CA GLU A 156 -23.59 3.96 2.33
C GLU A 156 -23.22 3.49 3.76
N SER A 157 -22.44 4.25 4.53
CA SER A 157 -21.93 3.83 5.84
C SER A 157 -22.83 4.13 7.05
N GLU A 158 -24.14 4.36 6.87
CA GLU A 158 -25.07 4.68 7.97
C GLU A 158 -24.99 3.73 9.20
N ASN A 159 -24.46 2.50 9.03
CA ASN A 159 -24.28 1.52 10.10
C ASN A 159 -22.83 0.98 10.25
N LYS A 160 -21.80 1.64 9.69
CA LYS A 160 -20.39 1.24 9.87
C LYS A 160 -19.58 2.41 10.42
N PRO A 161 -18.79 2.24 11.49
CA PRO A 161 -17.98 3.33 12.02
C PRO A 161 -17.04 3.86 10.91
N GLY A 162 -17.10 5.17 10.67
CA GLY A 162 -16.24 5.88 9.73
C GLY A 162 -14.77 5.82 10.11
N GLN A 163 -13.91 6.42 9.29
CA GLN A 163 -12.46 6.53 9.52
C GLN A 163 -12.12 7.55 10.62
N GLU A 164 -12.79 7.50 11.77
CA GLU A 164 -12.47 8.37 12.91
C GLU A 164 -11.25 7.83 13.65
N ILE A 165 -10.11 8.52 13.51
CA ILE A 165 -8.97 8.38 14.44
C ILE A 165 -9.02 9.55 15.43
N VAL A 166 -10.10 9.69 16.19
CA VAL A 166 -10.01 10.44 17.46
C VAL A 166 -11.13 9.98 18.39
N MET A 167 -10.79 9.63 19.62
CA MET A 167 -11.76 9.70 20.71
C MET A 167 -12.37 11.10 20.74
N ARG A 168 -13.67 11.22 20.52
CA ARG A 168 -14.35 12.52 20.38
C ARG A 168 -14.32 13.25 21.72
N ILE A 169 -13.64 14.40 21.75
CA ILE A 169 -13.78 15.33 22.87
C ILE A 169 -15.18 15.91 22.78
N GLU A 170 -16.01 15.61 23.77
CA GLU A 170 -17.39 16.08 23.80
C GLU A 170 -17.52 17.42 24.49
N ARG A 171 -16.70 17.65 25.52
CA ARG A 171 -16.86 18.82 26.38
C ARG A 171 -15.55 19.25 27.03
N TRP A 172 -15.38 20.56 27.10
CA TRP A 172 -14.30 21.25 27.80
C TRP A 172 -14.85 21.99 29.01
N GLU A 173 -14.14 21.89 30.13
CA GLU A 173 -14.47 22.62 31.35
C GLU A 173 -13.19 23.06 32.07
N LEU A 174 -13.31 24.06 32.96
CA LEU A 174 -12.29 24.28 33.97
C LEU A 174 -12.29 23.11 34.94
N SER A 175 -11.10 22.60 35.26
CA SER A 175 -11.00 21.51 36.23
C SER A 175 -11.47 22.00 37.61
N PRO A 176 -12.36 21.25 38.28
CA PRO A 176 -12.74 21.53 39.66
C PRO A 176 -11.59 21.21 40.65
N LEU A 177 -10.58 20.45 40.23
CA LEU A 177 -9.41 20.18 41.04
C LEU A 177 -8.52 21.42 41.11
N LYS A 178 -8.18 21.86 42.33
CA LYS A 178 -7.29 23.01 42.58
C LYS A 178 -5.90 22.85 41.96
N SER A 179 -5.46 21.61 41.73
CA SER A 179 -4.14 21.32 41.14
C SER A 179 -4.14 21.33 39.61
N LYS A 180 -5.31 21.22 38.95
CA LYS A 180 -5.42 21.05 37.49
C LYS A 180 -6.13 22.23 36.83
N LYS A 181 -5.73 22.54 35.60
CA LYS A 181 -6.26 23.66 34.81
C LYS A 181 -7.59 23.30 34.17
N TYR A 182 -7.60 22.21 33.40
CA TYR A 182 -8.71 21.85 32.53
C TYR A 182 -9.22 20.44 32.79
N ARG A 183 -10.50 20.21 32.48
CA ARG A 183 -11.13 18.91 32.36
C ARG A 183 -11.63 18.73 30.93
N VAL A 184 -11.37 17.55 30.38
CA VAL A 184 -11.95 17.12 29.11
C VAL A 184 -12.80 15.87 29.31
N TRP A 185 -13.97 15.87 28.68
CA TRP A 185 -14.84 14.70 28.58
C TRP A 185 -14.64 14.06 27.21
N VAL A 186 -14.28 12.78 27.22
CA VAL A 186 -13.82 12.04 26.05
C VAL A 186 -14.70 10.80 25.90
N ARG A 187 -15.33 10.64 24.75
CA ARG A 187 -16.06 9.41 24.39
C ARG A 187 -15.04 8.38 23.89
N LEU A 188 -14.93 7.26 24.61
CA LEU A 188 -14.11 6.12 24.19
C LEU A 188 -14.85 5.32 23.10
N ASP A 189 -14.11 4.52 22.33
CA ASP A 189 -14.67 3.62 21.30
C ASP A 189 -15.71 2.63 21.86
N THR A 190 -15.60 2.32 23.16
CA THR A 190 -16.58 1.51 23.90
C THR A 190 -17.91 2.23 24.17
N GLY A 191 -18.08 3.48 23.72
CA GLY A 191 -19.22 4.36 24.02
C GLY A 191 -19.20 4.97 25.44
N LYS A 192 -18.28 4.53 26.30
CA LYS A 192 -18.13 5.05 27.67
C LYS A 192 -17.52 6.44 27.65
N LEU A 193 -18.03 7.30 28.53
CA LEU A 193 -17.49 8.64 28.73
C LEU A 193 -16.40 8.61 29.80
N ARG A 194 -15.23 9.17 29.49
CA ARG A 194 -14.10 9.31 30.41
C ARG A 194 -13.79 10.79 30.63
N LYS A 195 -13.63 11.18 31.89
CA LYS A 195 -13.14 12.51 32.28
C LYS A 195 -11.63 12.49 32.49
N VAL A 196 -10.93 13.51 32.02
CA VAL A 196 -9.48 13.67 32.19
C VAL A 196 -9.16 15.10 32.63
N ASP A 197 -8.61 15.26 33.83
CA ASP A 197 -8.14 16.55 34.35
C ASP A 197 -6.64 16.73 34.06
N PHE A 198 -6.25 17.83 33.42
CA PHE A 198 -4.88 18.05 32.94
C PHE A 198 -4.38 19.50 33.10
N GLY A 199 -3.06 19.65 32.94
CA GLY A 199 -2.33 20.92 33.12
C GLY A 199 -2.18 21.32 34.58
N ALA A 200 -0.95 21.41 35.10
CA ALA A 200 -0.74 21.85 36.48
C ALA A 200 -0.98 23.36 36.64
N ARG A 201 -1.81 23.78 37.60
CA ARG A 201 -2.10 25.22 37.84
C ARG A 201 -0.88 26.02 38.28
N GLY A 202 0.00 25.42 39.09
CA GLY A 202 1.19 26.07 39.64
C GLY A 202 2.37 26.20 38.65
N TYR A 203 2.18 25.89 37.37
CA TYR A 203 3.25 25.89 36.40
C TYR A 203 2.83 26.62 35.13
N ALA A 204 3.64 27.60 34.71
CA ALA A 204 3.46 28.30 33.42
C ALA A 204 3.62 27.32 32.25
N GLN A 205 2.88 27.55 31.18
CA GLN A 205 2.87 26.72 29.97
C GLN A 205 3.46 27.46 28.77
N TYR A 206 3.80 26.74 27.71
CA TYR A 206 4.32 27.38 26.50
C TYR A 206 3.24 28.28 25.88
N ARG A 207 2.09 27.70 25.57
CA ARG A 207 0.94 28.41 25.01
C ARG A 207 -0.35 27.64 25.27
N ASP A 208 -1.40 28.33 25.73
CA ASP A 208 -2.71 27.74 25.93
C ASP A 208 -3.48 27.65 24.60
N GLN A 209 -3.49 26.44 24.04
CA GLN A 209 -4.17 26.10 22.78
C GLN A 209 -5.54 25.46 23.02
N THR A 210 -6.02 25.43 24.26
CA THR A 210 -7.37 24.93 24.56
C THR A 210 -8.44 25.88 24.02
N PRO A 211 -9.66 25.39 23.70
CA PRO A 211 -10.76 26.27 23.29
C PRO A 211 -11.15 27.32 24.34
N LEU A 212 -10.94 27.02 25.63
CA LEU A 212 -11.31 27.89 26.74
C LEU A 212 -10.32 29.04 26.96
N LYS A 213 -9.02 28.84 26.66
CA LYS A 213 -7.94 29.83 26.82
C LYS A 213 -7.86 30.52 28.18
N ALA A 214 -8.46 29.93 29.21
CA ALA A 214 -8.62 30.54 30.53
C ALA A 214 -7.29 30.75 31.27
N PHE A 215 -6.23 30.03 30.90
CA PHE A 215 -4.90 30.14 31.50
C PHE A 215 -3.88 30.82 30.58
N SER A 216 -4.28 31.39 29.44
CA SER A 216 -3.39 32.08 28.48
C SER A 216 -2.52 33.19 29.10
N HIS A 217 -2.96 33.81 30.20
CA HIS A 217 -2.16 34.77 30.97
C HIS A 217 -0.90 34.18 31.63
N LEU A 218 -0.79 32.85 31.69
CA LEU A 218 0.39 32.11 32.17
C LEU A 218 1.28 31.58 31.02
N ASP A 219 1.00 31.99 29.78
CA ASP A 219 1.78 31.58 28.61
C ASP A 219 3.14 32.28 28.61
N HIS A 220 4.22 31.49 28.61
CA HIS A 220 5.59 32.01 28.62
C HIS A 220 6.21 32.14 27.21
N ASN A 221 5.64 31.48 26.18
CA ASN A 221 6.09 31.53 24.77
C ASN A 221 7.61 31.28 24.54
N ASP A 222 8.25 30.52 25.43
CA ASP A 222 9.69 30.21 25.39
C ASP A 222 9.89 28.86 24.70
N GLU A 223 10.43 28.91 23.48
CA GLU A 223 10.65 27.74 22.62
C GLU A 223 11.71 26.78 23.20
N GLU A 224 12.73 27.29 23.88
CA GLU A 224 13.77 26.48 24.53
C GLU A 224 13.22 25.73 25.75
N ARG A 225 12.34 26.37 26.52
CA ARG A 225 11.64 25.71 27.63
C ARG A 225 10.66 24.65 27.12
N ARG A 226 10.00 24.89 25.98
CA ARG A 226 9.17 23.92 25.27
C ARG A 226 9.99 22.72 24.79
N HIS A 227 11.11 22.96 24.11
CA HIS A 227 12.00 21.91 23.63
C HIS A 227 12.51 21.02 24.77
N ARG A 228 12.95 21.62 25.88
CA ARG A 228 13.35 20.88 27.09
C ARG A 228 12.22 20.07 27.71
N TYR A 229 10.97 20.53 27.62
CA TYR A 229 9.81 19.73 28.03
C TYR A 229 9.69 18.46 27.17
N TYR A 230 9.72 18.58 25.84
CA TYR A 230 9.68 17.41 24.95
C TYR A 230 10.85 16.43 25.16
N LEU A 231 12.05 16.94 25.46
CA LEU A 231 13.22 16.10 25.76
C LEU A 231 13.08 15.29 27.05
N ARG A 232 12.36 15.80 28.06
CA ARG A 232 12.06 15.06 29.29
C ARG A 232 10.87 14.11 29.12
N HIS A 233 9.93 14.48 28.25
CA HIS A 233 8.67 13.79 27.99
C HIS A 233 8.71 13.05 26.63
N LYS A 234 9.81 12.31 26.36
CA LYS A 234 10.04 11.51 25.13
C LYS A 234 9.11 10.30 24.99
N VAL A 235 8.28 10.03 25.99
CA VAL A 235 7.33 8.92 25.97
C VAL A 235 6.06 9.37 25.25
N ASP A 236 5.53 8.52 24.39
CA ASP A 236 4.16 8.68 23.89
C ASP A 236 3.19 8.25 24.97
N TYR A 237 2.42 9.24 25.44
CA TYR A 237 1.45 9.01 26.50
C TYR A 237 0.24 8.30 25.93
N PRO A 238 -0.26 7.24 26.59
CA PRO A 238 -1.46 6.56 26.12
C PRO A 238 -2.64 7.54 26.08
N GLU A 239 -3.44 7.47 25.02
CA GLU A 239 -4.67 8.22 24.88
C GLU A 239 -5.84 7.46 25.54
N PRO A 240 -6.72 8.11 26.31
CA PRO A 240 -6.68 9.50 26.78
C PRO A 240 -5.99 9.59 28.15
N SER A 241 -4.97 10.45 28.29
CA SER A 241 -4.28 10.70 29.57
C SER A 241 -4.01 12.19 29.80
N ALA A 242 -3.78 12.56 31.06
CA ALA A 242 -3.54 13.96 31.42
C ALA A 242 -2.28 14.52 30.76
N ASP A 243 -1.22 13.71 30.66
CA ASP A 243 0.04 14.11 30.05
C ASP A 243 -0.07 14.24 28.54
N PHE A 244 -0.87 13.38 27.88
CA PHE A 244 -1.22 13.52 26.48
C PHE A 244 -1.88 14.89 26.21
N TYR A 245 -2.94 15.23 26.96
CA TYR A 245 -3.64 16.50 26.77
C TYR A 245 -2.78 17.71 27.14
N ALA A 246 -1.96 17.62 28.18
CA ALA A 246 -1.02 18.68 28.53
C ALA A 246 0.04 18.90 27.44
N LYS A 247 0.63 17.82 26.91
CA LYS A 247 1.60 17.86 25.82
C LYS A 247 0.99 18.42 24.53
N LYS A 248 -0.28 18.10 24.24
CA LYS A 248 -0.97 18.51 23.02
C LYS A 248 -1.47 19.96 23.04
N PHE A 249 -1.95 20.44 24.18
CA PHE A 249 -2.68 21.72 24.24
C PHE A 249 -1.98 22.82 25.07
N LEU A 250 -0.95 22.50 25.85
CA LEU A 250 -0.24 23.47 26.70
C LEU A 250 1.27 23.56 26.38
N TRP A 251 1.84 22.52 25.76
CA TRP A 251 3.25 22.40 25.41
C TRP A 251 3.43 22.13 23.93
#